data_AF-A0A817R209-F1
#
_entry.id   AF-A0A817R209-F1
#
_cell.length_a   1.000
_cell.length_b   1.000
_cell.length_c   1.000
_cell.angle_alpha   90.00
_cell.angle_beta   90.00
_cell.angle_gamma   90.00
#
_symmetry.space_group_name_H-M   'P 1'
#
loop_
_entity.id
_entity.type
_entity.pdbx_description
1 polymer ?
#
loop_
_entity_poly.entity_id
_entity_poly.type
_entity_poly.pdbx_seq_one_letter_code
_entity_poly.pdbx_strand_id
1 'polypeptide(L)'
;MKSISTVYPESKVVLNIDDVNAFSRHIDIDSSALKNEFIVIKSMFMSTTINDVIQFLNELIPFSTAFQQTLRMIKSSIAMPISQDTSERSFSKMKIIKNYLRNSMSDKRLSDLTVLTVERDIVIDYEQVVDKFARNHKNIRILLC
;
A
#
# COMPACT_ATOMS: atom_id res chain seq x y z
N MET A 1 -12.68 9.68 -3.71
CA MET A 1 -11.45 9.66 -2.89
C MET A 1 -11.04 11.09 -2.53
N LYS A 2 -11.77 11.76 -1.60
CA LYS A 2 -11.40 13.10 -1.09
C LYS A 2 -10.75 13.05 0.31
N SER A 3 -10.96 11.98 1.07
CA SER A 3 -10.34 11.80 2.40
C SER A 3 -8.83 11.59 2.40
N ILE A 4 -8.25 10.99 1.36
CA ILE A 4 -6.81 10.69 1.32
C ILE A 4 -6.00 11.92 0.93
N SER A 5 -6.57 12.79 0.08
CA SER A 5 -5.97 14.10 -0.27
C SER A 5 -5.86 15.06 0.92
N THR A 6 -6.43 14.72 2.07
CA THR A 6 -6.36 15.52 3.30
C THR A 6 -5.05 15.32 4.08
N VAL A 7 -4.29 14.27 3.75
CA VAL A 7 -3.05 13.89 4.43
C VAL A 7 -1.79 14.43 3.70
N TYR A 8 -1.95 14.89 2.46
CA TYR A 8 -0.83 15.40 1.65
C TYR A 8 -0.62 16.91 1.89
N PRO A 9 0.59 17.38 2.25
CA PRO A 9 0.83 18.76 2.63
C PRO A 9 0.71 19.77 1.48
N GLU A 10 0.84 19.36 0.22
CA GLU A 10 0.62 20.26 -0.95
C GLU A 10 -0.84 20.37 -1.41
N SER A 11 -1.75 19.60 -0.81
CA SER A 11 -3.17 19.65 -1.17
C SER A 11 -3.81 20.93 -0.64
N LYS A 12 -4.63 21.65 -1.44
CA LYS A 12 -5.46 22.75 -0.92
C LYS A 12 -6.43 22.33 0.21
N VAL A 13 -6.54 21.02 0.48
CA VAL A 13 -7.47 20.37 1.43
C VAL A 13 -6.71 19.70 2.60
N VAL A 14 -5.46 20.10 2.91
CA VAL A 14 -4.77 19.58 4.10
C VAL A 14 -5.61 19.86 5.35
N LEU A 15 -5.81 18.84 6.18
CA LEU A 15 -6.44 18.99 7.51
C LEU A 15 -7.90 19.47 7.52
N ASN A 16 -8.69 19.17 6.47
CA ASN A 16 -10.13 19.46 6.50
C ASN A 16 -10.89 18.49 7.42
N ILE A 17 -11.49 19.01 8.49
CA ILE A 17 -12.21 18.26 9.53
C ILE A 17 -13.34 17.40 8.94
N ASP A 18 -13.99 17.85 7.87
CA ASP A 18 -15.12 17.13 7.26
C ASP A 18 -14.69 15.88 6.49
N ASP A 19 -13.54 15.92 5.82
CA ASP A 19 -12.99 14.79 5.06
C ASP A 19 -12.30 13.75 5.96
N VAL A 20 -11.77 14.19 7.11
CA VAL A 20 -11.15 13.31 8.10
C VAL A 20 -12.18 12.47 8.85
N ASN A 21 -13.40 12.97 9.07
CA ASN A 21 -14.45 12.21 9.76
C ASN A 21 -14.80 10.89 9.03
N ALA A 22 -14.76 10.89 7.69
CA ALA A 22 -14.97 9.68 6.90
C ALA A 22 -13.81 8.67 7.07
N PHE A 23 -12.58 9.15 7.22
CA PHE A 23 -11.40 8.32 7.44
C PHE A 23 -11.30 7.80 8.88
N SER A 24 -11.66 8.63 9.86
CA SER A 24 -11.71 8.30 11.29
C SER A 24 -12.67 7.15 11.58
N ARG A 25 -13.83 7.10 10.92
CA ARG A 25 -14.77 5.96 11.01
C ARG A 25 -14.18 4.65 10.49
N HIS A 26 -13.30 4.72 9.49
CA HIS A 26 -12.68 3.53 8.92
C HIS A 26 -11.49 3.01 9.73
N ILE A 27 -10.81 3.87 10.48
CA ILE A 27 -9.56 3.53 11.21
C ILE A 27 -9.78 3.47 12.73
N ASP A 28 -11.02 3.66 13.19
CA ASP A 28 -11.39 3.61 14.61
C ASP A 28 -10.58 4.63 15.45
N ILE A 29 -10.49 5.86 14.93
CA ILE A 29 -9.77 6.98 15.56
C ILE A 29 -10.78 7.93 16.18
N ASP A 30 -10.50 8.39 17.40
CA ASP A 30 -11.34 9.37 18.10
C ASP A 30 -11.29 10.74 17.39
N SER A 31 -12.40 11.11 16.75
CA SER A 31 -12.55 12.36 15.99
C SER A 31 -12.35 13.60 16.87
N SER A 32 -12.67 13.52 18.16
CA SER A 32 -12.60 14.64 19.10
C SER A 32 -11.14 14.95 19.45
N ALA A 33 -10.37 13.92 19.81
CA ALA A 33 -8.95 14.05 20.10
C ALA A 33 -8.16 14.50 18.86
N LEU A 34 -8.51 13.96 17.69
CA LEU A 34 -7.88 14.31 16.43
C LEU A 34 -8.08 15.78 16.04
N LYS A 35 -9.27 16.35 16.26
CA LYS A 35 -9.52 17.79 16.04
C LYS A 35 -8.65 18.67 16.92
N ASN A 36 -8.49 18.31 18.19
CA ASN A 36 -7.67 19.06 19.13
C ASN A 36 -6.20 19.01 18.74
N GLU A 37 -5.69 17.82 18.41
CA GLU A 37 -4.33 17.63 17.88
C GLU A 37 -4.09 18.48 16.61
N PHE A 38 -5.04 18.48 15.68
CA PHE A 38 -4.92 19.25 14.44
C PHE A 38 -4.92 20.76 14.62
N ILE A 39 -5.64 21.30 15.60
CA ILE A 39 -5.59 22.73 15.91
C ILE A 39 -4.18 23.12 16.34
N VAL A 40 -3.56 22.29 17.20
CA VAL A 40 -2.19 22.51 17.70
C VAL A 40 -1.15 22.33 16.60
N ILE A 41 -1.30 21.31 15.75
CA ILE A 41 -0.42 21.09 14.60
C ILE A 41 -0.56 22.27 13.62
N LYS A 42 -1.77 22.74 13.32
CA LYS A 42 -1.98 23.86 12.41
C LYS A 42 -1.34 25.15 12.90
N SER A 43 -1.36 25.41 14.22
CA SER A 43 -0.68 26.57 14.79
C SER A 43 0.85 26.38 14.83
N MET A 44 1.33 25.16 15.05
CA MET A 44 2.76 24.83 15.07
C MET A 44 3.41 24.91 13.67
N PHE A 45 2.68 24.54 12.62
CA PHE A 45 3.17 24.49 11.24
C PHE A 45 2.76 25.70 10.38
N MET A 46 2.26 26.78 10.99
CA MET A 46 1.81 27.99 10.30
C MET A 46 2.93 28.73 9.55
N SER A 47 4.21 28.41 9.81
CA SER A 47 5.38 29.06 9.18
C SER A 47 6.23 28.15 8.26
N THR A 48 5.95 26.85 8.21
CA THR A 48 6.84 25.87 7.56
C THR A 48 6.13 25.23 6.38
N THR A 49 6.61 25.48 5.16
CA THR A 49 6.22 24.75 3.95
C THR A 49 6.77 23.33 4.05
N ILE A 50 5.94 22.42 4.55
CA ILE A 50 6.22 20.99 4.51
C ILE A 50 6.06 20.55 3.06
N ASN A 51 7.16 20.18 2.40
CA ASN A 51 7.13 19.67 1.04
C ASN A 51 6.90 18.15 0.99
N ASP A 52 7.25 17.42 2.06
CA ASP A 52 7.18 15.96 2.12
C ASP A 52 6.44 15.43 3.37
N VAL A 53 5.54 14.45 3.14
CA VAL A 53 4.82 13.70 4.21
C VAL A 53 5.80 13.00 5.15
N ILE A 54 6.94 12.55 4.63
CA ILE A 54 7.98 11.83 5.40
C ILE A 54 8.72 12.79 6.33
N GLN A 55 9.01 14.02 5.90
CA GLN A 55 9.63 15.03 6.75
C GLN A 55 8.70 15.42 7.90
N PHE A 56 7.41 15.59 7.60
CA PHE A 56 6.39 15.82 8.62
C PHE A 56 6.29 14.68 9.63
N LEU A 57 6.29 13.43 9.15
CA LEU A 57 6.29 12.26 10.03
C LEU A 57 7.50 12.30 10.97
N ASN A 58 8.70 12.58 10.45
CA ASN A 58 9.92 12.63 11.26
C ASN A 58 9.89 13.70 12.36
N GLU A 59 9.25 14.84 12.11
CA GLU A 59 9.09 15.90 13.12
C GLU A 59 8.01 15.56 14.17
N LEU A 60 7.02 14.74 13.82
CA LEU A 60 5.97 14.30 14.77
C LEU A 60 6.38 13.07 15.60
N ILE A 61 7.34 12.26 15.15
CA ILE A 61 7.86 11.10 15.90
C ILE A 61 8.29 11.44 17.34
N PRO A 62 9.08 12.50 17.62
CA PRO A 62 9.47 12.85 18.98
C PRO A 62 8.28 13.24 19.87
N PHE A 63 7.16 13.68 19.28
CA PHE A 63 5.92 14.03 19.97
C PHE A 63 4.87 12.90 19.89
N SER A 64 5.31 11.66 19.73
CA SER A 64 4.42 10.50 19.58
C SER A 64 3.44 10.29 20.74
N THR A 65 3.72 10.85 21.93
CA THR A 65 2.79 10.83 23.08
C THR A 65 1.74 11.93 23.02
N ALA A 66 2.02 13.07 22.37
CA ALA A 66 1.11 14.21 22.28
C ALA A 66 0.20 14.15 21.03
N PHE A 67 0.64 13.49 19.95
CA PHE A 67 -0.07 13.42 18.67
C PHE A 67 -0.33 11.98 18.21
N GLN A 68 -0.84 11.15 19.11
CA GLN A 68 -1.06 9.72 18.86
C GLN A 68 -2.03 9.49 17.70
N GLN A 69 -3.12 10.25 17.65
CA GLN A 69 -4.19 10.03 16.68
C GLN A 69 -3.80 10.49 15.29
N THR A 70 -3.13 11.64 15.20
CA THR A 70 -2.60 12.18 13.95
C THR A 70 -1.53 11.26 13.36
N LEU A 71 -0.61 10.77 14.21
CA LEU A 71 0.45 9.87 13.78
C LEU A 71 -0.09 8.51 13.34
N ARG A 72 -1.12 8.00 14.02
CA ARG A 72 -1.84 6.78 13.60
C ARG A 72 -2.52 6.98 12.25
N MET A 73 -3.18 8.12 12.04
CA MET A 73 -3.81 8.46 10.76
C MET A 73 -2.78 8.47 9.63
N ILE A 74 -1.68 9.21 9.78
CA ILE A 74 -0.64 9.33 8.74
C ILE A 74 -0.01 7.98 8.44
N LYS A 75 0.35 7.20 9.47
CA LYS A 75 0.90 5.85 9.29
C LYS A 75 -0.06 4.93 8.53
N SER A 76 -1.34 4.95 8.90
CA SER A 76 -2.35 4.16 8.19
C SER A 76 -2.56 4.64 6.76
N SER A 77 -2.48 5.94 6.49
CA SER A 77 -2.55 6.49 5.13
C SER A 77 -1.36 6.10 4.27
N ILE A 78 -0.15 5.97 4.84
CA ILE A 78 1.04 5.45 4.12
C ILE A 78 0.93 3.94 3.91
N ALA A 79 0.37 3.20 4.88
CA ALA A 79 0.19 1.75 4.78
C ALA A 79 -0.90 1.37 3.77
N MET A 80 -1.92 2.20 3.59
CA MET A 80 -2.81 2.10 2.45
C MET A 80 -2.01 2.44 1.19
N PRO A 81 -1.99 1.57 0.16
CA PRO A 81 -1.24 1.87 -1.05
C PRO A 81 -1.86 3.09 -1.73
N ILE A 82 -1.26 4.25 -1.53
CA ILE A 82 -1.59 5.50 -2.20
C ILE A 82 -1.22 5.45 -3.69
N SER A 83 -0.33 4.53 -4.07
CA SER A 83 0.12 4.35 -5.44
C SER A 83 -0.78 3.36 -6.18
N GLN A 84 -1.77 3.91 -6.89
CA GLN A 84 -2.51 3.20 -7.92
C GLN A 84 -1.55 2.45 -8.87
N ASP A 85 -0.39 3.05 -9.17
CA ASP A 85 0.64 2.53 -10.06
C ASP A 85 1.12 1.10 -9.74
N THR A 86 1.33 0.75 -8.46
CA THR A 86 1.80 -0.59 -8.09
C THR A 86 0.73 -1.65 -8.39
N SER A 87 -0.52 -1.31 -8.11
CA SER A 87 -1.66 -2.17 -8.46
C SER A 87 -1.87 -2.21 -9.98
N GLU A 88 -1.78 -1.08 -10.68
CA GLU A 88 -1.91 -0.98 -12.13
C GLU A 88 -0.83 -1.77 -12.86
N ARG A 89 0.42 -1.75 -12.37
CA ARG A 89 1.51 -2.59 -12.87
C ARG A 89 1.16 -4.07 -12.73
N SER A 90 0.68 -4.49 -11.55
CA SER A 90 0.28 -5.88 -11.30
C SER A 90 -0.90 -6.32 -12.19
N PHE A 91 -1.94 -5.48 -12.30
CA PHE A 91 -3.11 -5.74 -13.16
C PHE A 91 -2.75 -5.74 -14.65
N SER A 92 -1.84 -4.87 -15.08
CA SER A 92 -1.34 -4.82 -16.45
C SER A 92 -0.59 -6.11 -16.80
N LYS A 93 0.29 -6.60 -15.91
CA LYS A 93 0.95 -7.89 -16.08
C LYS A 93 -0.04 -9.06 -16.12
N MET A 94 -1.03 -9.07 -15.22
CA MET A 94 -2.08 -10.09 -15.24
C MET A 94 -2.86 -10.09 -16.57
N LYS A 95 -3.18 -8.91 -17.11
CA LYS A 95 -3.86 -8.77 -18.40
C LYS A 95 -3.01 -9.32 -19.55
N ILE A 96 -1.70 -9.04 -19.54
CA ILE A 96 -0.75 -9.60 -20.51
C ILE A 96 -0.72 -11.13 -20.44
N ILE A 97 -0.64 -11.71 -19.24
CA ILE A 97 -0.66 -13.16 -19.03
C ILE A 97 -1.94 -13.78 -19.60
N LYS A 98 -3.11 -13.20 -19.28
CA LYS A 98 -4.41 -13.66 -19.78
C LYS A 98 -4.48 -13.63 -21.30
N ASN A 99 -4.03 -12.53 -21.91
CA ASN A 99 -4.03 -12.38 -23.37
C ASN A 99 -3.06 -13.33 -24.06
N TYR A 100 -1.83 -13.47 -23.54
CA TYR A 100 -0.80 -14.33 -24.11
C TYR A 100 -1.22 -15.81 -24.10
N LEU A 101 -1.79 -16.26 -22.98
CA LEU A 101 -2.21 -17.66 -22.84
C LEU A 101 -3.55 -17.96 -23.50
N ARG A 102 -4.38 -16.96 -23.83
CA ARG A 102 -5.74 -17.08 -24.42
C ARG A 102 -6.58 -18.24 -23.83
N ASN A 103 -6.42 -18.51 -22.53
CA ASN A 103 -6.95 -19.70 -21.87
C ASN A 103 -7.97 -19.33 -20.79
N SER A 104 -9.00 -20.16 -20.65
CA SER A 104 -9.79 -20.24 -19.41
C SER A 104 -8.91 -20.93 -18.36
N MET A 105 -8.28 -20.13 -17.51
CA MET A 105 -7.45 -20.60 -16.41
C MET A 105 -8.13 -20.30 -15.07
N SER A 106 -7.93 -21.17 -14.08
CA SER A 106 -8.43 -20.92 -12.73
C SER A 106 -7.78 -19.68 -12.12
N ASP A 107 -8.56 -18.93 -11.33
CA ASP A 107 -8.10 -17.68 -10.70
C ASP A 107 -6.86 -17.92 -9.82
N LYS A 108 -6.78 -19.07 -9.15
CA LYS A 108 -5.61 -19.45 -8.36
C LYS A 108 -4.33 -19.50 -9.18
N ARG A 109 -4.34 -20.22 -10.31
CA ARG A 109 -3.17 -20.33 -11.18
C ARG A 109 -2.81 -18.99 -11.83
N LEU A 110 -3.81 -18.15 -12.12
CA LEU A 110 -3.57 -16.78 -12.60
C LEU A 110 -2.87 -15.92 -11.56
N SER A 111 -3.34 -15.98 -10.33
CA SER A 111 -2.75 -15.25 -9.20
C SER A 111 -1.30 -15.67 -9.00
N ASP A 112 -1.04 -16.98 -8.92
CA ASP A 112 0.31 -17.53 -8.72
C ASP A 112 1.27 -17.09 -9.83
N LEU A 113 0.83 -17.14 -11.10
CA LEU A 113 1.65 -16.71 -12.23
C LEU A 113 1.87 -15.20 -12.26
N THR A 114 0.86 -14.41 -11.87
CA THR A 114 0.99 -12.96 -11.77
C THR A 114 2.04 -12.59 -10.74
N VAL A 115 2.02 -13.22 -9.55
CA VAL A 115 3.05 -13.02 -8.50
C VAL A 115 4.43 -13.33 -9.05
N LEU A 116 4.63 -14.47 -9.71
CA LEU A 116 5.92 -14.83 -10.33
C LEU A 116 6.39 -13.79 -11.37
N THR A 117 5.47 -13.16 -12.11
CA THR A 117 5.84 -12.13 -13.10
C THR A 117 6.09 -10.74 -12.53
N VAL A 118 5.48 -10.41 -11.39
CA VAL A 118 5.70 -9.15 -10.67
C VAL A 118 7.02 -9.23 -9.92
N GLU A 119 7.24 -10.33 -9.19
CA GLU A 119 8.43 -10.61 -8.38
C GLU A 119 9.57 -11.26 -9.19
N ARG A 120 9.75 -10.85 -10.45
CA ARG A 120 10.82 -11.42 -11.32
C ARG A 120 12.23 -11.09 -10.84
N ASP A 121 12.37 -10.14 -9.94
CA ASP A 121 13.66 -9.73 -9.37
C ASP A 121 14.13 -10.68 -8.26
N ILE A 122 13.27 -11.61 -7.81
CA ILE A 122 13.62 -12.65 -6.85
C ILE A 122 14.29 -13.82 -7.58
N VAL A 123 15.52 -14.15 -7.17
CA VAL A 123 16.23 -15.32 -7.71
C VAL A 123 15.57 -16.60 -7.21
N ILE A 124 15.08 -17.41 -8.15
CA ILE A 124 14.47 -18.71 -7.86
C ILE A 124 15.47 -19.81 -8.20
N ASP A 125 15.72 -20.71 -7.27
CA ASP A 125 16.50 -21.93 -7.51
C ASP A 125 15.61 -22.95 -8.25
N TYR A 126 15.83 -23.09 -9.55
CA TYR A 126 15.05 -23.98 -10.40
C TYR A 126 15.23 -25.46 -10.02
N GLU A 127 16.40 -25.87 -9.53
CA GLU A 127 16.65 -27.26 -9.11
C GLU A 127 15.79 -27.62 -7.90
N GLN A 128 15.72 -26.72 -6.91
CA GLN A 128 14.82 -26.91 -5.76
C GLN A 128 13.34 -26.97 -6.15
N VAL A 129 12.92 -26.18 -7.14
CA VAL A 129 11.55 -26.21 -7.64
C VAL A 129 11.24 -27.55 -8.32
N VAL A 130 12.16 -28.05 -9.15
CA VAL A 130 12.04 -29.34 -9.84
C VAL A 130 11.99 -30.48 -8.82
N ASP A 131 12.90 -30.49 -7.84
CA ASP A 131 12.93 -31.47 -6.75
C ASP A 131 11.62 -31.49 -5.96
N LYS A 132 11.11 -30.31 -5.59
CA LYS A 132 9.85 -30.19 -4.86
C LYS A 132 8.66 -30.64 -5.71
N PHE A 133 8.66 -30.33 -6.99
CA PHE A 133 7.63 -30.78 -7.93
C PHE A 133 7.65 -32.31 -8.09
N ALA A 134 8.83 -32.91 -8.27
CA ALA A 134 9.02 -34.35 -8.42
C ALA A 134 8.56 -35.13 -7.16
N ARG A 135 8.87 -34.62 -5.97
CA ARG A 135 8.39 -35.20 -4.70
C ARG A 135 6.87 -35.17 -4.57
N ASN A 136 6.23 -34.08 -5.01
CA ASN A 136 4.78 -33.90 -4.92
C ASN A 136 4.00 -34.62 -6.03
N HIS A 137 4.62 -34.87 -7.18
CA HIS A 137 4.00 -35.51 -8.33
C HIS A 137 4.79 -36.75 -8.77
N LYS A 138 4.58 -37.87 -8.07
CA LYS A 138 5.33 -39.12 -8.23
C LYS A 138 5.30 -39.78 -9.64
N ASN A 139 4.48 -39.31 -10.59
CA ASN A 139 4.24 -39.98 -11.88
C ASN A 139 4.18 -39.03 -13.09
N ILE A 140 5.01 -37.99 -13.17
CA ILE A 140 5.07 -37.10 -14.36
C ILE A 140 6.45 -37.21 -15.00
N ARG A 141 6.52 -37.79 -16.21
CA ARG A 141 7.72 -37.75 -17.05
C ARG A 141 7.81 -36.38 -17.72
N ILE A 142 8.72 -35.53 -17.24
CA ILE A 142 9.08 -34.30 -17.95
C ILE A 142 10.30 -34.62 -18.81
N LEU A 143 10.10 -34.75 -20.12
CA LEU A 143 11.19 -34.80 -21.10
C LEU A 143 11.65 -33.36 -21.34
N LEU A 144 12.84 -33.03 -20.85
CA LEU A 144 13.55 -31.82 -21.24
C LEU A 144 14.21 -32.11 -22.60
N CYS A 145 13.64 -31.55 -23.67
CA CYS A 145 14.32 -31.43 -24.97
C CYS A 145 15.02 -30.07 -25.04
#